data_AF-A0A9W6K1Y1-F1
#
_entry.id   AF-A0A9W6K1Y1-F1
#
_cell.length_a   1.000
_cell.length_b   1.000
_cell.length_c   1.000
_cell.angle_alpha   90.00
_cell.angle_beta   90.00
_cell.angle_gamma   90.00
#
_symmetry.space_group_name_H-M   'P 1'
#
loop_
_entity.id
_entity.type
_entity.pdbx_description
1 polymer ?
#
loop_
_entity_poly.entity_id
_entity_poly.type
_entity_poly.pdbx_seq_one_letter_code
_entity_poly.pdbx_strand_id
1 'polypeptide(L)'
;MLSGTLVTIIGLMPVGLAHSSAGEYAGNILWIMAFALILSRFVAMAFKPYLGVKLLPDIKPTDGGHHAIYDTPGYRRLRAIISWAVRHKFIVAGAVVPFFAVSVVAMGKVRQQFPGLRPARGPGGGAPAGGNQHRSNQKRRKAGRGVAALGSKLNEQIMIRSVHG
;
A
#
# COMPACT_ATOMS: atom_id res chain seq x y z
N MET A 1 -21.05 -0.40 -20.31
CA MET A 1 -19.60 -0.28 -20.03
C MET A 1 -19.27 0.69 -18.89
N LEU A 2 -20.01 1.80 -18.72
CA LEU A 2 -19.97 2.61 -17.50
C LEU A 2 -20.69 1.97 -16.31
N SER A 3 -21.68 1.11 -16.56
CA SER A 3 -22.30 0.29 -15.51
C SER A 3 -21.28 -0.53 -14.74
N GLY A 4 -20.29 -1.13 -15.43
CA GLY A 4 -19.20 -1.88 -14.79
C GLY A 4 -18.30 -1.02 -13.90
N THR A 5 -17.99 0.22 -14.29
CA THR A 5 -17.22 1.14 -13.43
C THR A 5 -18.04 1.61 -12.23
N LEU A 6 -19.34 1.85 -12.40
CA LEU A 6 -20.24 2.19 -11.30
C LEU A 6 -20.32 1.04 -10.29
N VAL A 7 -20.43 -0.20 -10.77
CA VAL A 7 -20.42 -1.41 -9.93
C VAL A 7 -19.10 -1.55 -9.18
N THR A 8 -17.96 -1.27 -9.81
CA THR A 8 -16.65 -1.29 -9.13
C THR A 8 -16.57 -0.22 -8.04
N ILE A 9 -17.02 1.01 -8.32
CA ILE A 9 -17.02 2.10 -7.32
C ILE A 9 -17.93 1.76 -6.14
N ILE A 10 -19.14 1.25 -6.39
CA ILE A 10 -20.08 0.82 -5.36
C ILE A 10 -19.51 -0.36 -4.55
N GLY A 11 -18.88 -1.33 -5.21
CA GLY A 11 -18.25 -2.49 -4.55
C GLY A 11 -17.02 -2.13 -3.70
N LEU A 12 -16.38 -0.99 -3.99
CA LEU A 12 -15.25 -0.46 -3.21
C LEU A 12 -15.70 0.48 -2.08
N MET A 13 -16.96 0.92 -2.08
CA MET A 13 -17.53 1.78 -1.02
C MET A 13 -17.25 1.26 0.41
N PRO A 14 -17.35 -0.05 0.73
CA PRO A 14 -17.07 -0.55 2.08
C PRO A 14 -15.63 -0.32 2.54
N VAL A 15 -14.67 -0.25 1.61
CA VAL A 15 -13.24 -0.06 1.90
C VAL A 15 -12.96 1.37 2.37
N GLY A 16 -13.70 2.35 1.85
CA GLY A 16 -13.54 3.77 2.19
C GLY A 16 -14.20 4.20 3.50
N LEU A 17 -15.14 3.41 4.03
CA LEU A 17 -15.94 3.75 5.23
C LEU A 17 -15.32 3.27 6.56
N ALA A 18 -14.10 2.71 6.54
CA ALA A 18 -13.44 2.24 7.75
C ALA A 18 -13.03 3.42 8.65
N HIS A 19 -13.73 3.64 9.76
CA HIS A 19 -13.53 4.78 10.65
C HIS A 19 -12.29 4.58 11.58
N SER A 20 -11.08 4.79 11.06
CA SER A 20 -9.81 4.72 11.81
C SER A 20 -8.71 5.50 11.08
N SER A 21 -7.52 5.67 11.68
CA SER A 21 -6.32 6.26 11.04
C SER A 21 -5.99 5.61 9.68
N ALA A 22 -6.35 4.33 9.50
CA ALA A 22 -6.26 3.63 8.21
C ALA A 22 -7.31 4.08 7.18
N GLY A 23 -8.46 4.56 7.64
CA GLY A 23 -9.57 5.08 6.83
C GLY A 23 -9.30 6.43 6.18
N GLU A 24 -8.57 7.32 6.84
CA GLU A 24 -8.22 8.63 6.27
C GLU A 24 -7.35 8.48 5.01
N TYR A 25 -6.34 7.59 5.07
CA TYR A 25 -5.53 7.24 3.91
C TYR A 25 -6.30 6.42 2.87
N ALA A 26 -7.11 5.45 3.31
CA ALA A 26 -7.93 4.64 2.41
C ALA A 26 -8.96 5.49 1.64
N GLY A 27 -9.56 6.49 2.29
CA GLY A 27 -10.49 7.44 1.67
C GLY A 27 -9.84 8.27 0.57
N ASN A 28 -8.63 8.80 0.81
CA ASN A 28 -7.91 9.59 -0.19
C ASN A 28 -7.47 8.74 -1.41
N ILE A 29 -6.95 7.53 -1.17
CA ILE A 29 -6.56 6.60 -2.25
C ILE A 29 -7.79 6.14 -3.05
N LEU A 30 -8.93 5.92 -2.39
CA LEU A 30 -10.17 5.50 -3.03
C LEU A 30 -10.70 6.58 -3.99
N TRP A 31 -10.66 7.86 -3.59
CA TRP A 31 -11.01 8.97 -4.47
C TRP A 31 -10.10 9.04 -5.71
N ILE A 32 -8.78 8.90 -5.52
CA ILE A 32 -7.82 8.89 -6.63
C ILE A 32 -8.09 7.73 -7.59
N MET A 33 -8.29 6.52 -7.05
CA MET A 33 -8.57 5.32 -7.85
C MET A 33 -9.90 5.44 -8.61
N ALA A 34 -10.95 5.97 -7.96
CA ALA A 34 -12.26 6.17 -8.58
C ALA A 34 -12.18 7.12 -9.79
N PHE A 35 -11.55 8.30 -9.63
CA PHE A 35 -11.35 9.22 -10.74
C PHE A 35 -10.44 8.64 -11.82
N ALA A 36 -9.35 7.97 -11.44
CA ALA A 36 -8.44 7.34 -12.39
C ALA A 36 -9.13 6.27 -13.26
N LEU A 37 -9.99 5.43 -12.66
CA LEU A 37 -10.74 4.40 -13.37
C LEU A 37 -11.76 4.99 -14.35
N ILE A 38 -12.50 6.01 -13.93
CA ILE A 38 -13.48 6.69 -14.79
C ILE A 38 -12.77 7.33 -15.99
N LEU A 39 -11.71 8.08 -15.73
CA LEU A 39 -10.98 8.81 -16.77
C LEU A 39 -10.29 7.83 -17.74
N SER A 40 -9.63 6.79 -17.23
CA SER A 40 -9.01 5.73 -18.03
C SER A 40 -10.03 5.02 -18.94
N ARG A 41 -11.22 4.74 -18.42
CA ARG A 41 -12.26 4.05 -19.17
C ARG A 41 -12.79 4.91 -20.31
N PHE A 42 -12.93 6.21 -20.09
CA PHE A 42 -13.36 7.17 -21.11
C PHE A 42 -12.32 7.27 -22.23
N VAL A 43 -11.04 7.41 -21.88
CA VAL A 43 -9.92 7.38 -22.86
C VAL A 43 -9.94 6.08 -23.65
N ALA A 44 -10.11 4.93 -22.99
CA ALA A 44 -10.20 3.64 -23.67
C ALA A 44 -11.39 3.55 -24.64
N MET A 45 -12.54 4.17 -24.34
CA MET A 45 -13.70 4.21 -25.25
C MET A 45 -13.44 5.05 -26.49
N ALA A 46 -12.65 6.12 -26.41
CA ALA A 46 -12.25 6.92 -27.55
C ALA A 46 -11.13 6.27 -28.36
N PHE A 47 -10.15 5.65 -27.70
CA PHE A 47 -9.01 5.00 -28.35
C PHE A 47 -9.37 3.69 -29.05
N LYS A 48 -10.22 2.84 -28.44
CA LYS A 48 -10.61 1.55 -29.05
C LYS A 48 -11.20 1.66 -30.47
N PRO A 49 -12.15 2.57 -30.76
CA PRO A 49 -12.64 2.74 -32.14
C PRO A 49 -11.58 3.37 -33.03
N TYR A 50 -10.76 4.29 -32.51
CA TYR A 50 -9.70 4.94 -33.29
C TYR A 50 -8.63 3.96 -33.77
N LEU A 51 -8.15 3.07 -32.88
CA LEU A 51 -7.27 1.97 -33.26
C LEU A 51 -8.00 0.94 -34.12
N GLY A 52 -9.30 0.71 -33.89
CA GLY A 52 -10.11 -0.20 -34.71
C GLY A 52 -10.16 0.20 -36.18
N VAL A 53 -10.36 1.47 -36.50
CA VAL A 53 -10.43 1.92 -37.92
C VAL A 53 -9.06 2.00 -38.59
N LYS A 54 -7.98 2.20 -37.82
CA LYS A 54 -6.61 2.29 -38.36
C LYS A 54 -5.89 0.95 -38.47
N LEU A 55 -6.23 -0.01 -37.61
CA LEU A 55 -5.55 -1.30 -37.54
C LEU A 55 -6.31 -2.41 -38.28
N LEU A 56 -7.50 -2.12 -38.82
CA LEU A 56 -8.27 -3.11 -39.58
C LEU A 56 -7.92 -2.99 -41.07
N PRO A 57 -7.04 -3.86 -41.61
CA PRO A 57 -6.89 -3.99 -43.05
C PRO A 57 -8.20 -4.51 -43.65
N ASP A 58 -8.53 -3.99 -44.83
CA ASP A 58 -9.70 -4.35 -45.62
C ASP A 58 -9.83 -5.87 -45.72
N ILE A 59 -10.81 -6.45 -45.03
CA ILE A 59 -11.08 -7.88 -45.07
C ILE A 59 -11.74 -8.14 -46.41
N LYS A 60 -10.94 -8.51 -47.42
CA LYS A 60 -11.45 -8.89 -48.74
C LYS A 60 -12.50 -10.00 -48.56
N PRO A 61 -13.73 -9.83 -49.08
CA PRO A 61 -14.74 -10.87 -49.01
C PRO A 61 -14.25 -12.06 -49.84
N THR A 62 -13.97 -13.18 -49.18
CA THR A 62 -13.69 -14.46 -49.83
C THR A 62 -15.00 -15.18 -50.13
N ASP A 63 -15.10 -15.85 -51.28
CA ASP A 63 -16.26 -16.53 -51.91
C ASP A 63 -16.95 -17.67 -51.11
N GLY A 64 -17.12 -17.54 -49.79
CA GLY A 64 -17.74 -18.55 -48.92
C GLY A 64 -18.68 -18.01 -47.84
N GLY A 65 -19.02 -16.72 -47.90
CA GLY A 65 -19.86 -16.05 -46.89
C GLY A 65 -19.19 -15.92 -45.51
N HIS A 66 -19.90 -15.31 -44.57
CA HIS A 66 -19.43 -14.94 -43.22
C HIS A 66 -18.81 -16.08 -42.37
N HIS A 67 -18.78 -17.32 -42.84
CA HIS A 67 -18.17 -18.47 -42.17
C HIS A 67 -16.68 -18.66 -42.48
N ALA A 68 -16.21 -18.26 -43.67
CA ALA A 68 -14.81 -18.43 -44.08
C ALA A 68 -13.85 -17.44 -43.39
N ILE A 69 -14.35 -16.25 -43.01
CA ILE A 69 -13.56 -15.19 -42.35
C ILE A 69 -13.13 -15.61 -40.93
N TYR A 70 -13.88 -16.50 -40.28
CA TYR A 70 -13.63 -16.94 -38.90
C TYR A 70 -12.89 -18.29 -38.80
N ASP A 71 -12.33 -18.78 -39.91
CA ASP A 71 -11.84 -20.15 -39.99
C ASP A 71 -10.37 -20.33 -39.56
N THR A 72 -9.86 -19.41 -38.74
CA THR A 72 -8.55 -19.58 -38.11
C THR A 72 -8.61 -20.75 -37.11
N PRO A 73 -7.58 -21.63 -37.08
CA PRO A 73 -7.60 -22.85 -36.25
C PRO A 73 -7.74 -22.55 -34.74
N GLY A 74 -7.28 -21.39 -34.27
CA GLY A 74 -7.52 -20.93 -32.90
C GLY A 74 -8.98 -20.59 -32.60
N TYR A 75 -9.67 -19.97 -33.55
CA TYR A 75 -11.07 -19.58 -33.39
C TYR A 75 -12.02 -20.79 -33.40
N ARG A 76 -11.73 -21.81 -34.23
CA ARG A 76 -12.45 -23.09 -34.20
C ARG A 76 -12.33 -23.79 -32.85
N ARG A 77 -11.14 -23.82 -32.25
CA ARG A 77 -10.92 -24.41 -30.91
C ARG A 77 -11.66 -23.63 -29.83
N LEU A 78 -11.57 -22.30 -29.85
CA LEU A 78 -12.31 -21.45 -28.92
C LEU A 78 -13.82 -21.70 -29.02
N ARG A 79 -14.36 -21.75 -30.23
CA ARG A 79 -15.79 -22.04 -30.48
C ARG A 79 -16.19 -23.43 -29.97
N ALA A 80 -15.35 -24.44 -30.17
CA ALA A 80 -15.59 -25.79 -29.64
C ALA A 80 -15.65 -25.77 -28.10
N ILE A 81 -14.72 -25.10 -27.43
CA ILE A 81 -14.69 -24.97 -25.96
C ILE A 81 -15.93 -24.22 -25.45
N ILE A 82 -16.26 -23.07 -26.05
CA ILE A 82 -17.43 -22.28 -25.65
C ILE A 82 -18.72 -23.09 -25.85
N SER A 83 -18.88 -23.72 -27.01
CA SER A 83 -20.07 -24.52 -27.29
C SER A 83 -20.20 -25.74 -26.37
N TRP A 84 -19.07 -26.34 -25.97
CA TRP A 84 -19.04 -27.42 -24.98
C TRP A 84 -19.42 -26.92 -23.59
N ALA A 85 -18.88 -25.76 -23.16
CA ALA A 85 -19.20 -25.13 -21.88
C ALA A 85 -20.68 -24.74 -21.76
N VAL A 86 -21.28 -24.23 -22.84
CA VAL A 86 -22.71 -23.89 -22.88
C VAL A 86 -23.60 -25.14 -22.85
N ARG A 87 -23.25 -26.19 -23.61
CA ARG A 87 -24.01 -27.45 -23.60
C ARG A 87 -23.96 -28.14 -22.23
N HIS A 88 -22.83 -28.09 -21.54
CA HIS A 88 -22.65 -28.71 -20.22
C HIS A 88 -22.72 -27.69 -19.08
N LYS A 89 -23.69 -26.78 -19.13
CA LYS A 89 -23.87 -25.71 -18.12
C LYS A 89 -23.87 -26.21 -16.67
N PHE A 90 -24.39 -27.41 -16.42
CA PHE A 90 -24.42 -28.03 -15.09
C PHE A 90 -23.02 -28.47 -14.62
N ILE A 91 -22.17 -28.99 -15.51
CA ILE A 91 -20.78 -29.35 -15.18
C ILE A 91 -19.97 -28.08 -14.92
N VAL A 92 -20.15 -27.04 -15.73
CA VAL A 92 -19.46 -25.75 -15.55
C VAL A 92 -19.86 -25.11 -14.23
N ALA A 93 -21.16 -25.02 -13.93
CA ALA A 93 -21.65 -24.52 -12.65
C ALA A 93 -21.11 -25.36 -11.48
N GLY A 94 -21.16 -26.69 -11.62
CA GLY A 94 -20.63 -27.64 -10.66
C GLY A 94 -19.11 -27.58 -10.48
N ALA A 95 -18.35 -27.03 -11.43
CA ALA A 95 -16.90 -26.80 -11.29
C ALA A 95 -16.59 -25.45 -10.63
N VAL A 96 -17.41 -24.41 -10.89
CA VAL A 96 -17.24 -23.08 -10.28
C VAL A 96 -17.51 -23.10 -8.78
N VAL A 97 -18.55 -23.82 -8.33
CA VAL A 97 -18.91 -23.93 -6.90
C VAL A 97 -17.76 -24.49 -6.02
N PRO A 98 -17.15 -25.65 -6.32
CA PRO A 98 -16.06 -26.18 -5.52
C PRO A 98 -14.81 -25.31 -5.62
N PHE A 99 -14.52 -24.71 -6.79
CA PHE A 99 -13.42 -23.77 -6.93
C PHE A 99 -13.59 -22.55 -6.02
N PHE A 100 -14.81 -22.01 -5.97
CA PHE A 100 -15.16 -20.92 -5.06
C PHE A 100 -15.05 -21.35 -3.59
N ALA A 101 -15.56 -22.53 -3.23
CA ALA A 101 -15.47 -23.06 -1.87
C ALA A 101 -14.02 -23.25 -1.41
N VAL A 102 -13.16 -23.80 -2.28
CA VAL A 102 -11.72 -23.95 -2.03
C VAL A 102 -11.07 -22.59 -1.77
N SER A 103 -11.40 -21.57 -2.56
CA SER A 103 -10.90 -20.21 -2.38
C SER A 103 -11.26 -19.63 -1.01
N VAL A 104 -12.53 -19.80 -0.58
CA VAL A 104 -13.00 -19.33 0.74
C VAL A 104 -12.27 -20.05 1.88
N VAL A 105 -12.11 -21.37 1.80
CA VAL A 105 -11.38 -22.14 2.82
C VAL A 105 -9.90 -21.76 2.87
N ALA A 106 -9.29 -21.48 1.71
CA ALA A 106 -7.90 -21.02 1.64
C ALA A 106 -7.72 -19.64 2.29
N MET A 107 -8.69 -18.72 2.10
CA MET A 107 -8.68 -17.39 2.72
C MET A 107 -8.65 -17.48 4.26
N GLY A 108 -9.38 -18.43 4.86
CA GLY A 108 -9.38 -18.67 6.30
C GLY A 108 -8.04 -19.17 6.86
N LYS A 109 -7.15 -19.70 6.01
CA LYS A 109 -5.80 -20.16 6.41
C LYS A 109 -4.74 -19.06 6.34
N VAL A 110 -5.08 -17.87 5.84
CA VAL A 110 -4.14 -16.74 5.77
C VAL A 110 -3.83 -16.25 7.18
N ARG A 111 -2.55 -16.35 7.57
CA ARG A 111 -2.05 -15.77 8.82
C ARG A 111 -2.18 -14.25 8.74
N GLN A 112 -2.92 -13.65 9.66
CA GLN A 112 -2.98 -12.19 9.81
C GLN A 112 -1.63 -11.70 10.36
N GLN A 113 -0.69 -11.45 9.45
CA GLN A 113 0.56 -10.78 9.79
C GLN A 113 0.24 -9.28 9.93
N PHE A 114 -0.21 -8.87 11.12
CA PHE A 114 -0.05 -7.48 11.52
C PHE A 114 1.45 -7.20 11.38
N PRO A 115 1.87 -6.28 10.50
CA PRO A 115 3.24 -5.81 10.51
C PRO A 115 3.46 -5.32 11.93
N GLY A 116 4.19 -6.11 12.70
CA GLY A 116 4.45 -5.81 14.09
C GLY A 116 4.90 -4.37 14.12
N LEU A 117 4.25 -3.55 14.95
CA LEU A 117 4.89 -2.34 15.40
C LEU A 117 6.28 -2.82 15.81
N ARG A 118 7.30 -2.49 15.01
CA ARG A 118 8.61 -2.28 15.58
C ARG A 118 8.25 -1.36 16.74
N PRO A 119 8.41 -1.77 18.00
CA PRO A 119 8.30 -0.81 19.07
C PRO A 119 9.23 0.27 18.58
N ALA A 120 8.68 1.47 18.32
CA ALA A 120 9.52 2.64 18.18
C ALA A 120 10.46 2.47 19.35
N ARG A 121 11.73 2.21 19.06
CA ARG A 121 12.73 2.13 20.10
C ARG A 121 12.64 3.53 20.66
N GLY A 122 11.88 3.65 21.74
CA GLY A 122 11.77 4.90 22.44
C GLY A 122 13.21 5.32 22.71
N PRO A 123 13.47 6.61 22.94
CA PRO A 123 14.81 7.07 23.30
C PRO A 123 15.45 6.32 24.51
N GLY A 124 14.76 5.36 25.15
CA GLY A 124 15.26 4.50 26.22
C GLY A 124 15.78 3.11 25.82
N GLY A 125 15.92 2.77 24.55
CA GLY A 125 16.55 1.50 24.17
C GLY A 125 18.08 1.60 24.18
N GLY A 126 18.71 1.36 25.32
CA GLY A 126 20.17 1.18 25.43
C GLY A 126 20.93 2.21 26.27
N ALA A 127 20.25 3.05 27.03
CA ALA A 127 20.89 3.79 28.12
C ALA A 127 20.49 3.16 29.46
N PRO A 128 21.44 2.71 30.30
CA PRO A 128 21.15 2.27 31.66
C PRO A 128 20.75 3.49 32.52
N ALA A 129 19.48 3.90 32.40
CA ALA A 129 18.85 4.90 33.25
C ALA A 129 18.32 4.19 34.52
N GLY A 130 19.23 3.85 35.45
CA GLY A 130 18.81 3.16 36.67
C GLY A 130 19.79 3.11 37.84
N GLY A 131 21.01 3.65 37.73
CA GLY A 131 21.94 3.59 38.86
C GLY A 131 23.16 4.47 38.71
N ASN A 132 23.01 5.77 38.99
CA ASN A 132 24.08 6.68 39.46
C ASN A 132 23.76 8.18 39.29
N GLN A 133 22.53 8.58 38.97
CA GLN A 133 22.19 10.01 38.83
C GLN A 133 22.39 10.79 40.15
N HIS A 134 22.15 10.16 41.31
CA HIS A 134 22.43 10.73 42.62
C HIS A 134 23.94 10.85 42.90
N ARG A 135 24.77 9.91 42.43
CA ARG A 135 26.23 9.97 42.55
C ARG A 135 26.86 10.99 41.60
N SER A 136 26.35 11.13 40.38
CA SER A 136 26.88 12.08 39.39
C SER A 136 26.58 13.53 39.79
N ASN A 137 25.41 13.80 40.35
CA ASN A 137 25.06 15.14 40.84
C ASN A 137 25.84 15.48 42.13
N GLN A 138 26.07 14.51 43.01
CA GLN A 138 26.92 14.70 44.20
C GLN A 138 28.40 14.94 43.84
N LYS A 139 28.94 14.24 42.82
CA LYS A 139 30.31 14.45 42.34
C LYS A 139 30.47 15.83 41.69
N ARG A 140 29.47 16.28 40.91
CA ARG A 140 29.44 17.64 40.34
C ARG A 140 29.37 18.73 41.42
N ARG A 141 28.61 18.52 42.50
CA ARG A 141 28.55 19.47 43.63
C ARG A 141 29.86 19.56 44.41
N LYS A 142 30.58 18.43 44.59
CA LYS A 142 31.92 18.46 45.20
C LYS A 142 32.95 19.12 44.30
N ALA A 143 32.90 18.87 42.98
CA ALA A 143 33.78 19.52 42.02
C ALA A 143 33.55 21.04 41.96
N GLY A 144 32.29 21.50 41.91
CA GLY A 144 31.97 22.94 41.88
C GLY A 144 32.43 23.72 43.11
N ARG A 145 32.41 23.10 44.31
CA ARG A 145 32.93 23.72 45.54
C ARG A 145 34.45 23.84 45.55
N GLY A 146 35.16 22.84 45.02
CA GLY A 146 36.62 22.90 44.90
C GLY A 146 37.08 23.98 43.93
N VAL A 147 36.39 24.14 42.79
CA VAL A 147 36.70 25.17 41.80
C VAL A 147 36.35 26.57 42.31
N ALA A 148 35.24 26.73 43.04
CA ALA A 148 34.90 28.00 43.68
C ALA A 148 35.90 28.42 44.77
N ALA A 149 36.40 27.46 45.57
CA ALA A 149 37.43 27.72 46.57
C ALA A 149 38.79 28.06 45.92
N LEU A 150 39.13 27.43 44.79
CA LEU A 150 40.35 27.76 44.04
C LEU A 150 40.26 29.17 43.44
N GLY A 151 39.11 29.54 42.88
CA GLY A 151 38.86 30.89 42.34
C GLY A 151 38.90 31.98 43.41
N SER A 152 38.33 31.71 44.60
CA SER A 152 38.41 32.63 45.75
C SER A 152 39.85 32.83 46.22
N LYS A 153 40.66 31.76 46.33
CA LYS A 153 42.07 31.86 46.72
C LYS A 153 42.93 32.57 45.68
N LEU A 154 42.65 32.37 44.39
CA LEU A 154 43.32 33.13 43.32
C LEU A 154 42.96 34.61 43.38
N ASN A 155 41.69 34.95 43.62
CA ASN A 155 41.27 36.34 43.73
C ASN A 155 41.89 37.05 44.94
N GLU A 156 42.03 36.35 46.07
CA GLU A 156 42.69 36.88 47.27
C GLU A 156 44.21 37.06 47.06
N GLN A 157 44.88 36.12 46.40
CA GLN A 157 46.29 36.25 46.01
C GLN A 157 46.53 37.42 45.04
N ILE A 158 45.64 37.62 44.06
CA ILE A 158 45.72 38.76 43.13
C ILE A 158 45.47 40.08 43.87
N MET A 159 44.52 40.12 44.80
CA MET A 159 44.21 41.34 45.55
C MET A 159 45.35 41.74 46.51
N ILE A 160 45.98 40.78 47.21
CA ILE A 160 47.13 41.03 48.09
C ILE A 160 48.34 41.54 47.29
N ARG A 161 48.57 41.00 46.09
CA ARG A 161 49.64 41.49 45.19
C ARG A 161 49.38 42.89 44.62
N SER A 162 48.14 43.36 44.57
CA SER A 162 47.79 44.69 44.06
C SER A 162 47.83 45.80 45.10
N VAL A 163 47.91 45.47 46.40
CA VAL A 163 47.91 46.45 47.51
C VAL A 163 49.34 46.77 48.01
N HIS A 164 50.35 46.01 47.59
CA HIS A 164 51.77 46.18 47.99
C HIS A 164 52.72 46.55 46.83
N GLY A 165 52.18 47.07 45.71
CA GLY A 165 52.96 47.67 44.62
C GLY A 165 52.47 49.08 44.35
#